data_AF-A0A6J5VWU3-F1
#
_entry.id   AF-A0A6J5VWU3-F1
#
_cell.length_a   1.000
_cell.length_b   1.000
_cell.length_c   1.000
_cell.angle_alpha   90.00
_cell.angle_beta   90.00
_cell.angle_gamma   90.00
#
_symmetry.space_group_name_H-M   'P 1'
#
loop_
_entity.id
_entity.type
_entity.pdbx_description
1 polymer ?
#
loop_
_entity_poly.entity_id
_entity_poly.type
_entity_poly.pdbx_seq_one_letter_code
_entity_poly.pdbx_strand_id
1 'polypeptide(L)'
;MEEITELRVEEGAMPSLCQLHIQYCGGLMTLPDGLRYLTNLRKLTIIGMCKELHRRIEEDGEDFYKIQHVPSLVIGEPDKDDD
;
A
#
# COMPACT_ATOMS: atom_id res chain seq x y z
N MET A 1 8.39 -1.79 19.82
CA MET A 1 8.15 -0.67 18.89
C MET A 1 6.72 -0.82 18.44
N GLU A 2 5.89 0.20 18.51
CA GLU A 2 4.49 0.08 18.10
C GLU A 2 4.44 -0.08 16.58
N GLU A 3 3.81 -1.15 16.11
CA GLU A 3 3.61 -1.36 14.67
C GLU A 3 2.47 -0.50 14.16
N ILE A 4 2.63 0.05 12.96
CA ILE A 4 1.53 0.72 12.26
C ILE A 4 0.57 -0.37 11.78
N THR A 5 -0.64 -0.39 12.32
CA THR A 5 -1.68 -1.36 11.95
C THR A 5 -2.73 -0.80 11.02
N GLU A 6 -2.86 0.53 10.96
CA GLU A 6 -3.90 1.22 10.21
C GLU A 6 -3.33 2.44 9.48
N LEU A 7 -3.74 2.60 8.23
CA LEU A 7 -3.55 3.82 7.45
C LEU A 7 -4.92 4.30 7.00
N ARG A 8 -5.17 5.61 7.06
CA ARG A 8 -6.42 6.23 6.58
C ARG A 8 -6.11 7.30 5.54
N VAL A 9 -6.86 7.26 4.44
CA VAL A 9 -6.82 8.27 3.38
C VAL A 9 -8.27 8.67 3.11
N GLU A 10 -8.57 9.96 3.23
CA GLU A 10 -9.90 10.49 2.98
C GLU A 10 -10.02 11.04 1.55
N GLU A 11 -11.25 11.19 1.06
CA GLU A 11 -11.49 11.83 -0.23
C GLU A 11 -10.99 13.28 -0.20
N GLY A 12 -10.32 13.71 -1.26
CA GLY A 12 -9.69 15.04 -1.32
C GLY A 12 -8.38 15.16 -0.52
N ALA A 13 -7.92 14.10 0.14
CA ALA A 13 -6.63 14.10 0.79
C ALA A 13 -5.50 14.22 -0.25
N MET A 14 -4.49 15.04 0.09
CA MET A 14 -3.22 15.16 -0.63
C MET A 14 -3.38 15.26 -2.17
N PRO A 15 -4.11 16.26 -2.69
CA PRO A 15 -4.48 16.34 -4.10
C PRO A 15 -3.27 16.49 -5.05
N SER A 16 -2.09 16.83 -4.54
CA SER A 16 -0.86 16.98 -5.33
C SER A 16 0.15 15.84 -5.10
N LEU A 17 -0.23 14.78 -4.40
CA LEU A 17 0.69 13.69 -4.09
C LEU A 17 1.01 12.88 -5.36
N CYS A 18 2.26 12.96 -5.81
CA CYS A 18 2.73 12.23 -6.98
C CYS A 18 3.47 10.94 -6.64
N GLN A 19 4.00 10.80 -5.41
CA GLN A 19 4.78 9.63 -4.99
C GLN A 19 4.45 9.27 -3.54
N LEU A 20 4.20 7.99 -3.28
CA LEU A 20 3.94 7.44 -1.95
C LEU A 20 4.84 6.23 -1.71
N HIS A 21 5.42 6.16 -0.51
CA HIS A 21 6.26 5.05 -0.06
C HIS A 21 5.68 4.51 1.25
N ILE A 22 5.34 3.22 1.28
CA ILE A 22 4.88 2.49 2.46
C ILE A 22 5.92 1.40 2.72
N GLN A 23 6.66 1.51 3.82
CA GLN A 23 7.85 0.68 4.05
C GLN A 23 7.92 0.25 5.52
N TYR A 24 8.23 -1.02 5.77
CA TYR A 24 8.47 -1.57 7.12
C TYR A 24 7.32 -1.37 8.12
N CYS A 25 6.09 -1.51 7.62
CA CYS A 25 4.83 -1.47 8.38
C CYS A 25 4.29 -2.91 8.56
N GLY A 26 4.97 -3.74 9.36
CA GLY A 26 4.62 -5.17 9.54
C GLY A 26 3.20 -5.41 10.03
N GLY A 27 2.66 -4.50 10.85
CA GLY A 27 1.28 -4.57 11.36
C GLY A 27 0.20 -4.18 10.34
N LEU A 28 0.56 -3.57 9.20
CA LEU A 28 -0.38 -3.09 8.21
C LEU A 28 -0.80 -4.24 7.30
N MET A 29 -1.98 -4.82 7.54
CA MET A 29 -2.46 -5.99 6.81
C MET A 29 -3.31 -5.64 5.58
N THR A 30 -3.80 -4.40 5.45
CA THR A 30 -4.65 -3.95 4.34
C THR A 30 -4.34 -2.52 3.95
N LEU A 31 -4.60 -2.17 2.69
CA LEU A 31 -4.55 -0.79 2.21
C LEU A 31 -5.87 -0.04 2.47
N PRO A 32 -5.85 1.26 2.78
CA PRO A 32 -7.07 2.04 2.88
C PRO A 32 -7.74 2.19 1.51
N ASP A 33 -9.07 2.03 1.48
CA ASP A 33 -9.90 2.27 0.30
C ASP A 33 -9.65 3.65 -0.32
N GLY A 34 -9.31 4.65 0.49
CA GLY A 34 -9.05 6.00 0.03
C GLY A 34 -7.83 6.17 -0.86
N LEU A 35 -6.93 5.18 -0.97
CA LEU A 35 -5.84 5.24 -1.96
C LEU A 35 -6.37 5.40 -3.39
N ARG A 36 -7.57 4.87 -3.69
CA ARG A 36 -8.23 5.03 -4.99
C ARG A 36 -8.51 6.49 -5.36
N TYR A 37 -8.54 7.40 -4.38
CA TYR A 37 -8.79 8.81 -4.59
C TYR A 37 -7.53 9.62 -4.91
N LEU A 38 -6.35 9.01 -4.78
CA LEU A 38 -5.07 9.66 -5.07
C LEU A 38 -4.79 9.66 -6.57
N THR A 39 -5.67 10.29 -7.36
CA THR A 39 -5.64 10.26 -8.83
C THR A 39 -4.39 10.87 -9.47
N ASN A 40 -3.67 11.72 -8.74
CA ASN A 40 -2.37 12.29 -9.18
C ASN A 40 -1.17 11.43 -8.79
N LEU A 41 -1.38 10.31 -8.10
CA LEU A 41 -0.32 9.41 -7.68
C LEU A 41 0.29 8.70 -8.89
N ARG A 42 1.57 8.99 -9.14
CA ARG A 42 2.31 8.43 -10.28
C ARG A 42 3.17 7.23 -9.90
N LYS A 43 3.61 7.17 -8.63
CA LYS A 43 4.46 6.11 -8.12
C LYS A 43 4.02 5.68 -6.73
N LEU A 44 3.85 4.39 -6.55
CA LEU A 44 3.63 3.76 -5.25
C LEU A 44 4.69 2.70 -5.03
N THR A 45 5.38 2.78 -3.89
CA THR A 45 6.37 1.80 -3.45
C THR A 45 5.89 1.15 -2.16
N ILE A 46 5.79 -0.17 -2.14
CA ILE A 46 5.39 -0.98 -0.99
C ILE A 46 6.48 -2.03 -0.78
N ILE A 47 7.25 -1.95 0.32
CA ILE A 47 8.37 -2.87 0.58
C ILE A 47 8.48 -3.23 2.06
N GLY A 48 8.91 -4.46 2.38
CA GLY A 48 9.05 -4.89 3.78
C GLY A 48 7.70 -4.88 4.51
N MET A 49 6.69 -5.47 3.88
CA MET A 49 5.35 -5.63 4.43
C MET A 49 5.12 -7.09 4.79
N CYS A 50 4.12 -7.36 5.64
CA CYS A 50 3.71 -8.73 5.95
C CYS A 50 3.16 -9.45 4.70
N LYS A 51 3.24 -10.79 4.72
CA LYS A 51 2.76 -11.65 3.63
C LYS A 51 1.27 -11.47 3.33
N GLU A 52 0.45 -11.16 4.33
CA GLU A 52 -0.98 -10.93 4.16
C GLU A 52 -1.27 -9.71 3.28
N LEU A 53 -0.63 -8.58 3.58
CA LEU A 53 -0.77 -7.39 2.74
C LEU A 53 -0.28 -7.66 1.32
N HIS A 54 0.85 -8.36 1.16
CA HIS A 54 1.41 -8.69 -0.16
C HIS A 54 0.40 -9.47 -1.03
N ARG A 55 -0.22 -10.53 -0.48
CA ARG A 55 -1.25 -11.31 -1.20
C ARG A 55 -2.45 -10.48 -1.61
N ARG A 56 -2.86 -9.52 -0.78
CA ARG A 56 -4.01 -8.65 -1.06
C ARG A 56 -3.73 -7.67 -2.20
N ILE A 57 -2.48 -7.27 -2.42
CA ILE A 57 -2.10 -6.26 -3.43
C ILE A 57 -1.49 -6.86 -4.70
N GLU A 58 -1.37 -8.19 -4.78
CA GLU A 58 -1.00 -8.91 -6.01
C GLU A 58 -2.06 -8.74 -7.10
N GLU A 59 -1.71 -9.05 -8.35
CA GLU A 59 -2.67 -9.09 -9.46
C GLU A 59 -3.80 -10.09 -9.10
N ASP A 60 -5.06 -9.65 -9.22
CA ASP A 60 -6.27 -10.33 -8.73
C ASP A 60 -6.48 -10.38 -7.20
N GLY A 61 -5.61 -9.73 -6.41
CA GLY A 61 -5.75 -9.59 -4.96
C GLY A 61 -6.91 -8.66 -4.54
N GLU A 62 -7.45 -8.89 -3.33
CA GLU A 62 -8.61 -8.14 -2.79
C GLU A 62 -8.41 -6.62 -2.75
N ASP A 63 -7.19 -6.16 -2.52
CA ASP A 63 -6.83 -4.75 -2.38
C ASP A 63 -6.22 -4.16 -3.67
N PHE A 64 -6.00 -4.97 -4.71
CA PHE A 64 -5.38 -4.50 -5.95
C PHE A 64 -6.15 -3.33 -6.59
N TYR A 65 -7.48 -3.34 -6.48
CA TYR A 65 -8.31 -2.28 -7.03
C TYR A 65 -8.02 -0.90 -6.43
N LYS A 66 -7.44 -0.85 -5.22
CA LYS A 66 -7.07 0.37 -4.51
C LYS A 66 -5.83 1.04 -5.11
N ILE A 67 -5.00 0.30 -5.83
CA ILE A 67 -3.70 0.74 -6.35
C ILE A 67 -3.52 0.57 -7.86
N GLN A 68 -4.40 -0.17 -8.54
CA GLN A 68 -4.32 -0.43 -9.98
C GLN A 68 -4.28 0.82 -10.87
N HIS A 69 -4.74 1.98 -10.35
CA HIS A 69 -4.74 3.25 -11.06
C HIS A 69 -3.35 3.92 -11.12
N VAL A 70 -2.39 3.44 -10.32
CA VAL A 70 -1.05 4.04 -10.21
C VAL A 70 -0.15 3.53 -11.35
N PRO A 71 0.39 4.40 -12.21
CA PRO A 71 1.20 3.97 -13.38
C PRO A 71 2.49 3.21 -13.06
N SER A 72 3.09 3.47 -11.89
CA SER A 72 4.34 2.83 -11.47
C SER A 72 4.15 2.21 -10.09
N LEU A 73 3.95 0.89 -10.07
CA LEU A 73 3.91 0.08 -8.85
C LEU A 73 5.27 -0.59 -8.63
N VAL A 74 5.85 -0.42 -7.44
CA VAL A 74 7.04 -1.15 -7.00
C VAL A 74 6.67 -1.90 -5.73
N ILE A 75 6.45 -3.20 -5.86
CA ILE A 75 6.12 -4.09 -4.75
C ILE A 75 7.36 -4.95 -4.49
N GLY A 76 7.93 -4.84 -3.29
CA GLY A 76 9.05 -5.67 -2.84
C GLY A 76 8.57 -7.00 -2.29
N GLU A 77 9.51 -7.94 -2.12
CA GLU A 77 9.21 -9.23 -1.49
C GLU A 77 8.58 -9.03 -0.09
N PRO A 78 7.66 -9.92 0.31
CA PRO A 78 7.11 -9.89 1.66
C PRO A 78 8.21 -10.21 2.67
N ASP A 79 8.08 -9.66 3.88
CA ASP A 79 8.99 -10.00 4.97
C ASP A 79 8.95 -11.52 5.21
N LYS A 80 10.14 -12.10 5.35
CA LYS A 80 10.28 -13.48 5.78
C LYS A 80 9.85 -13.49 7.23
N ASP A 81 8.69 -14.07 7.51
CA ASP A 81 8.33 -14.41 8.89
C ASP A 81 9.55 -15.07 9.54
N ASP A 82 10.03 -14.48 10.64
CA ASP A 82 11.02 -15.12 11.50
C ASP A 82 10.32 -16.36 12.09
N ASP A 83 10.63 -17.54 11.56
CA ASP A 83 10.26 -18.84 12.15
C ASP A 83 10.73 -18.95 13.62
#